data_AF-I6TDC3-F1
#
_entry.id   AF-I6TDC3-F1
#
_cell.length_a   1.000
_cell.length_b   1.000
_cell.length_c   1.000
_cell.angle_alpha   90.00
_cell.angle_beta   90.00
_cell.angle_gamma   90.00
#
_symmetry.space_group_name_H-M   'P 1'
#
loop_
_entity.id
_entity.type
_entity.pdbx_description
1 polymer ?
#
loop_
_entity_poly.entity_id
_entity_poly.type
_entity_poly.pdbx_seq_one_letter_code
_entity_poly.pdbx_strand_id
1 'polypeptide(L)'
;MAKKKWKKQKRNSLRLIAVIFGGILLMIAFVLSLRGLSAPLVGQEQNNNEAQTHQQFIDRLAPHAKELQTGYGVLPSIILGQAILESNWGESTLASQYNNLFGIKAYGDQKKVNLETKEFVNEEWVTIQGDFRVYDSWEQSMDSHTQLFVNGVDWNPALYEKVITATNYREAAQALQDAGYATDPSYAQKIIQVIETYHLDQYDQ
;
A
#
# COMPACT_ATOMS: atom_id res chain seq x y z
N MET A 1 58.19 40.23 59.96
CA MET A 1 58.56 39.87 58.57
C MET A 1 57.60 40.54 57.59
N ALA A 2 58.18 41.29 56.63
CA ALA A 2 57.70 41.75 55.31
C ALA A 2 56.18 41.90 55.02
N LYS A 3 55.68 43.14 54.83
CA LYS A 3 55.37 43.85 53.54
C LYS A 3 54.08 43.27 52.85
N LYS A 4 53.08 44.02 52.33
CA LYS A 4 53.09 45.27 51.54
C LYS A 4 51.63 45.74 51.22
N LYS A 5 51.35 47.03 51.45
CA LYS A 5 50.55 48.05 50.69
C LYS A 5 49.34 47.68 49.78
N TRP A 6 48.17 48.33 50.08
CA TRP A 6 47.28 49.24 49.28
C TRP A 6 47.13 49.00 47.74
N LYS A 7 46.01 49.20 47.00
CA LYS A 7 44.77 50.02 47.12
C LYS A 7 43.76 49.65 45.97
N LYS A 8 42.45 49.81 46.24
CA LYS A 8 41.24 50.19 45.43
C LYS A 8 41.16 50.12 43.87
N GLN A 9 40.05 49.49 43.39
CA GLN A 9 39.07 49.82 42.30
C GLN A 9 39.54 50.42 40.94
N LYS A 10 39.08 49.85 39.79
CA LYS A 10 37.98 50.31 38.88
C LYS A 10 38.01 49.69 37.45
N ARG A 11 36.82 49.27 36.98
CA ARG A 11 36.16 49.40 35.65
C ARG A 11 36.77 48.85 34.32
N ASN A 12 35.85 48.20 33.59
CA ASN A 12 35.79 47.81 32.18
C ASN A 12 36.44 48.75 31.16
N SER A 13 37.19 48.16 30.23
CA SER A 13 37.15 48.42 28.78
C SER A 13 38.21 47.57 28.09
N LEU A 14 37.86 46.78 27.07
CA LEU A 14 38.72 46.44 25.93
C LEU A 14 37.84 45.76 24.87
N ARG A 15 37.22 46.61 24.04
CA ARG A 15 36.98 46.29 22.63
C ARG A 15 38.24 46.67 21.87
N LEU A 16 38.48 45.92 20.78
CA LEU A 16 39.21 46.27 19.55
C LEU A 16 40.58 45.62 19.33
N ILE A 17 40.80 45.23 18.05
CA ILE A 17 41.87 44.44 17.42
C ILE A 17 41.51 42.93 17.38
N ALA A 18 41.23 42.26 16.26
CA ALA A 18 41.54 42.55 14.86
C ALA A 18 40.41 42.10 13.91
N VAL A 19 40.00 43.02 13.04
CA VAL A 19 39.46 42.72 11.71
C VAL A 19 40.65 42.29 10.84
N ILE A 20 40.40 41.39 9.88
CA ILE A 20 41.30 40.77 8.88
C ILE A 20 41.59 39.30 9.20
N PHE A 21 40.55 38.46 9.07
CA PHE A 21 40.60 37.08 8.55
C PHE A 21 39.20 36.64 8.05
N GLY A 22 38.41 37.58 7.53
CA GLY A 22 37.02 37.33 7.09
C GLY A 22 36.86 36.85 5.64
N GLY A 23 37.93 36.85 4.83
CA GLY A 23 37.83 36.58 3.38
C GLY A 23 38.12 35.14 2.94
N ILE A 24 38.86 34.35 3.73
CA ILE A 24 39.32 33.01 3.29
C ILE A 24 38.49 31.88 3.91
N LEU A 25 37.80 32.11 5.03
CA LEU A 25 36.89 31.13 5.65
C LEU A 25 35.52 31.03 4.97
N LEU A 26 35.09 32.06 4.22
CA LEU A 26 33.82 32.03 3.47
C LEU A 26 33.91 31.28 2.13
N MET A 27 35.10 31.12 1.54
CA MET A 27 35.28 30.32 0.32
C MET A 27 35.35 28.81 0.61
N ILE A 28 35.87 28.40 1.77
CA ILE A 28 35.92 26.98 2.16
C ILE A 28 34.53 26.49 2.63
N ALA A 29 33.74 27.36 3.28
CA ALA A 29 32.35 27.04 3.64
C ALA A 29 31.41 26.99 2.42
N PHE A 30 31.67 27.77 1.36
CA PHE A 30 30.89 27.71 0.12
C PHE A 30 31.16 26.44 -0.70
N VAL A 31 32.43 26.00 -0.79
CA VAL A 31 32.79 24.76 -1.48
C VAL A 31 32.32 23.50 -0.72
N LEU A 32 32.23 23.54 0.61
CA LEU A 32 31.66 22.45 1.40
C LEU A 32 30.12 22.43 1.41
N SER A 33 29.44 23.56 1.18
CA SER A 33 27.98 23.60 0.98
C SER A 33 27.55 23.06 -0.40
N LEU A 34 28.42 23.17 -1.42
CA LEU A 34 28.16 22.60 -2.75
C LEU A 34 28.41 21.09 -2.86
N ARG A 35 28.99 20.45 -1.84
CA ARG A 35 29.11 18.98 -1.80
C ARG A 35 27.88 18.27 -1.21
N GLY A 36 26.91 19.02 -0.68
CA GLY A 36 25.63 18.48 -0.20
C GLY A 36 24.50 18.50 -1.24
N LEU A 37 24.69 19.14 -2.39
CA LEU A 37 23.68 19.26 -3.47
C LEU A 37 23.78 18.17 -4.54
N SER A 38 24.68 17.20 -4.36
CA SER A 38 24.83 16.04 -5.22
C SER A 38 24.45 14.73 -4.50
N ALA A 39 23.42 14.80 -3.64
CA ALA A 39 22.63 13.60 -3.41
C ALA A 39 21.90 13.29 -4.73
N PRO A 40 21.98 12.06 -5.28
CA PRO A 40 21.27 11.74 -6.50
C PRO A 40 19.76 11.95 -6.28
N LEU A 41 19.11 12.69 -7.19
CA LEU A 41 17.63 12.87 -7.25
C LEU A 41 16.86 11.56 -7.47
N VAL A 42 17.57 10.43 -7.52
CA VAL A 42 17.08 9.07 -7.79
C VAL A 42 15.92 8.67 -6.86
N GLY A 43 15.89 9.14 -5.61
CA GLY A 43 14.81 8.82 -4.67
C GLY A 43 13.48 9.55 -4.92
N GLN A 44 13.48 10.70 -5.58
CA GLN A 44 12.23 11.45 -5.86
C GLN A 44 11.54 10.94 -7.12
N GLU A 45 12.31 10.61 -8.17
CA GLU A 45 11.74 10.07 -9.41
C GLU A 45 11.15 8.67 -9.22
N GLN A 46 11.78 7.79 -8.44
CA GLN A 46 11.24 6.45 -8.17
C GLN A 46 9.92 6.50 -7.39
N ASN A 47 9.85 7.28 -6.32
CA ASN A 47 8.62 7.43 -5.53
C ASN A 47 7.48 8.06 -6.35
N ASN A 48 7.80 9.02 -7.23
CA ASN A 48 6.80 9.61 -8.10
C ASN A 48 6.30 8.61 -9.14
N ASN A 49 7.20 7.82 -9.75
CA ASN A 49 6.81 6.81 -10.73
C ASN A 49 5.94 5.71 -10.11
N GLU A 50 6.28 5.24 -8.92
CA GLU A 50 5.49 4.24 -8.18
C GLU A 50 4.11 4.77 -7.80
N ALA A 51 4.02 6.00 -7.29
CA ALA A 51 2.73 6.62 -7.01
C ALA A 51 1.88 6.77 -8.28
N GLN A 52 2.50 7.09 -9.42
CA GLN A 52 1.80 7.16 -10.71
C GLN A 52 1.34 5.78 -11.19
N THR A 53 2.14 4.72 -11.06
CA THR A 53 1.73 3.36 -11.46
C THR A 53 0.60 2.84 -10.58
N HIS A 54 0.65 3.11 -9.28
CA HIS A 54 -0.43 2.77 -8.34
C HIS A 54 -1.75 3.49 -8.70
N GLN A 55 -1.69 4.79 -8.98
CA GLN A 55 -2.88 5.53 -9.40
C GLN A 55 -3.43 5.01 -10.73
N GLN A 56 -2.56 4.69 -11.70
CA GLN A 56 -2.99 4.12 -12.98
C GLN A 56 -3.71 2.77 -12.82
N PHE A 57 -3.23 1.92 -11.90
CA PHE A 57 -3.89 0.66 -11.56
C PHE A 57 -5.31 0.91 -11.01
N ILE A 58 -5.44 1.84 -10.07
CA ILE A 58 -6.74 2.22 -9.49
C ILE A 58 -7.67 2.78 -10.57
N ASP A 59 -7.20 3.74 -11.36
CA ASP A 59 -7.98 4.40 -12.41
C ASP A 59 -8.46 3.41 -13.47
N ARG A 60 -7.67 2.36 -13.75
CA ARG A 60 -8.04 1.30 -14.71
C ARG A 60 -9.23 0.46 -14.25
N LEU A 61 -9.32 0.18 -12.94
CA LEU A 61 -10.30 -0.73 -12.36
C LEU A 61 -11.53 -0.01 -11.79
N ALA A 62 -11.37 1.23 -11.33
CA ALA A 62 -12.43 1.98 -10.64
C ALA A 62 -13.75 2.09 -11.43
N PRO A 63 -13.77 2.33 -12.77
CA PRO A 63 -15.03 2.38 -13.51
C PRO A 63 -15.83 1.08 -13.41
N HIS A 64 -15.17 -0.07 -13.58
CA HIS A 64 -15.84 -1.35 -13.52
C HIS A 64 -16.22 -1.75 -12.08
N ALA A 65 -15.42 -1.36 -11.08
CA ALA A 65 -15.79 -1.54 -9.68
C ALA A 65 -17.11 -0.81 -9.33
N LYS A 66 -17.33 0.39 -9.88
CA LYS A 66 -18.59 1.14 -9.72
C LYS A 66 -19.79 0.50 -10.43
N GLU A 67 -19.55 -0.10 -11.60
CA GLU A 67 -20.58 -0.90 -12.29
C GLU A 67 -21.02 -2.08 -11.41
N LEU A 68 -20.05 -2.79 -10.80
CA LEU A 68 -20.30 -3.91 -9.90
C LEU A 68 -21.04 -3.50 -8.63
N GLN A 69 -20.73 -2.32 -8.06
CA GLN A 69 -21.51 -1.75 -6.96
C GLN A 69 -22.97 -1.52 -7.37
N THR A 70 -23.19 -0.89 -8.53
CA THR A 70 -24.54 -0.59 -9.03
C THR A 70 -25.35 -1.87 -9.27
N GLY A 71 -24.70 -2.92 -9.78
CA GLY A 71 -25.35 -4.20 -10.09
C GLY A 71 -25.55 -5.11 -8.88
N TYR A 72 -24.60 -5.13 -7.93
CA TYR A 72 -24.51 -6.18 -6.90
C TYR A 72 -24.32 -5.67 -5.48
N GLY A 73 -24.11 -4.37 -5.27
CA GLY A 73 -23.98 -3.75 -3.95
C GLY A 73 -22.60 -3.84 -3.29
N VAL A 74 -21.62 -4.48 -3.92
CA VAL A 74 -20.26 -4.58 -3.36
C VAL A 74 -19.54 -3.24 -3.48
N LEU A 75 -19.02 -2.73 -2.37
CA LEU A 75 -18.33 -1.43 -2.35
C LEU A 75 -17.08 -1.43 -3.24
N PRO A 76 -16.91 -0.45 -4.16
CA PRO A 76 -15.73 -0.31 -5.00
C PRO A 76 -14.43 -0.27 -4.21
N SER A 77 -14.41 0.39 -3.06
CA SER A 77 -13.24 0.43 -2.17
C SER A 77 -12.79 -0.96 -1.73
N ILE A 78 -13.73 -1.88 -1.48
CA ILE A 78 -13.44 -3.29 -1.14
C ILE A 78 -12.87 -4.03 -2.34
N ILE A 79 -13.50 -3.91 -3.52
CA ILE A 79 -13.03 -4.55 -4.74
C ILE A 79 -11.61 -4.09 -5.08
N LEU A 80 -11.36 -2.78 -5.06
CA LEU A 80 -10.06 -2.18 -5.36
C LEU A 80 -9.02 -2.52 -4.30
N GLY A 81 -9.39 -2.45 -3.01
CA GLY A 81 -8.50 -2.77 -1.91
C GLY A 81 -8.04 -4.23 -1.93
N GLN A 82 -8.94 -5.17 -2.20
CA GLN A 82 -8.59 -6.58 -2.40
C GLN A 82 -7.77 -6.75 -3.68
N ALA A 83 -8.14 -6.12 -4.79
CA ALA A 83 -7.36 -6.22 -6.03
C ALA A 83 -5.90 -5.76 -5.81
N ILE A 84 -5.68 -4.65 -5.11
CA ILE A 84 -4.32 -4.17 -4.77
C ILE A 84 -3.57 -5.20 -3.94
N LEU A 85 -4.18 -5.69 -2.85
CA LEU A 85 -3.54 -6.59 -1.89
C LEU A 85 -3.22 -7.95 -2.50
N GLU A 86 -4.18 -8.55 -3.20
CA GLU A 86 -4.09 -9.92 -3.71
C GLU A 86 -3.22 -10.01 -4.98
N SER A 87 -3.17 -8.95 -5.79
CA SER A 87 -2.45 -8.97 -7.06
C SER A 87 -1.06 -8.36 -7.02
N ASN A 88 -0.69 -7.72 -5.90
CA ASN A 88 0.46 -6.81 -5.81
C ASN A 88 0.43 -5.77 -6.93
N TRP A 89 -0.60 -4.91 -6.94
CA TRP A 89 -0.78 -3.87 -7.97
C TRP A 89 -0.81 -4.39 -9.43
N GLY A 90 -1.32 -5.62 -9.61
CA GLY A 90 -1.37 -6.30 -10.90
C GLY A 90 -0.06 -6.96 -11.32
N GLU A 91 1.00 -6.86 -10.52
CA GLU A 91 2.35 -7.32 -10.88
C GLU A 91 2.59 -8.81 -10.60
N SER A 92 1.76 -9.45 -9.76
CA SER A 92 1.88 -10.89 -9.54
C SER A 92 1.82 -11.64 -10.87
N THR A 93 2.53 -12.77 -10.97
CA THR A 93 2.49 -13.63 -12.17
C THR A 93 1.06 -13.98 -12.56
N LEU A 94 0.21 -14.24 -11.57
CA LEU A 94 -1.17 -14.63 -11.79
C LEU A 94 -2.02 -13.49 -12.36
N ALA A 95 -1.86 -12.26 -11.83
CA ALA A 95 -2.55 -11.09 -12.34
C ALA A 95 -2.04 -10.64 -13.72
N SER A 96 -0.72 -10.57 -13.90
CA SER A 96 -0.10 -10.01 -15.11
C SER A 96 -0.17 -10.92 -16.33
N GLN A 97 -0.06 -12.24 -16.15
CA GLN A 97 -0.04 -13.20 -17.27
C GLN A 97 -1.38 -13.90 -17.50
N TYR A 98 -2.19 -14.05 -16.46
CA TYR A 98 -3.43 -14.83 -16.49
C TYR A 98 -4.68 -14.02 -16.12
N ASN A 99 -4.51 -12.71 -15.93
CA ASN A 99 -5.56 -11.75 -15.61
C ASN A 99 -6.36 -12.08 -14.34
N ASN A 100 -5.81 -12.87 -13.41
CA ASN A 100 -6.50 -13.28 -12.19
C ASN A 100 -5.97 -12.45 -11.00
N LEU A 101 -6.72 -11.39 -10.68
CA LEU A 101 -6.36 -10.40 -9.66
C LEU A 101 -6.50 -10.92 -8.22
N PHE A 102 -7.36 -11.92 -8.00
CA PHE A 102 -7.81 -12.31 -6.66
C PHE A 102 -7.40 -13.74 -6.27
N GLY A 103 -6.48 -14.38 -7.01
CA GLY A 103 -6.04 -15.72 -6.68
C GLY A 103 -7.11 -16.81 -6.81
N ILE A 104 -8.14 -16.59 -7.65
CA ILE A 104 -9.31 -17.49 -7.71
C ILE A 104 -8.90 -18.86 -8.27
N LYS A 105 -9.11 -19.92 -7.49
CA LYS A 105 -8.87 -21.31 -7.89
C LYS A 105 -9.87 -21.77 -8.95
N ALA A 106 -9.41 -22.60 -9.89
CA ALA A 106 -10.23 -23.20 -10.93
C ALA A 106 -10.84 -24.53 -10.47
N TYR A 107 -12.07 -24.80 -10.90
CA TYR A 107 -12.77 -26.06 -10.65
C TYR A 107 -13.35 -26.60 -11.97
N GLY A 108 -13.43 -27.93 -12.08
CA GLY A 108 -13.94 -28.59 -13.29
C GLY A 108 -13.17 -28.21 -14.56
N ASP A 109 -13.90 -27.92 -15.62
CA ASP A 109 -13.37 -27.65 -16.97
C ASP A 109 -13.04 -26.17 -17.23
N GLN A 110 -12.96 -25.35 -16.17
CA GLN A 110 -12.58 -23.95 -16.29
C GLN A 110 -11.17 -23.80 -16.86
N LYS A 111 -10.98 -22.80 -17.73
CA LYS A 111 -9.66 -22.42 -18.25
C LYS A 111 -8.74 -22.12 -17.05
N LYS A 112 -7.61 -22.82 -16.99
CA LYS A 112 -6.76 -22.83 -15.80
C LYS A 112 -5.28 -22.90 -16.11
N VAL A 113 -4.47 -22.45 -15.17
CA VAL A 113 -3.03 -22.62 -15.12
C VAL A 113 -2.65 -23.29 -13.80
N ASN A 114 -1.70 -24.21 -13.86
CA ASN A 114 -1.13 -24.86 -12.68
C ASN A 114 0.15 -24.11 -12.27
N LEU A 115 0.18 -23.56 -11.06
CA LEU A 115 1.30 -22.79 -10.52
C LEU A 115 1.60 -23.21 -9.08
N GLU A 116 2.86 -23.03 -8.66
CA GLU A 116 3.22 -23.14 -7.26
C GLU A 116 2.55 -22.03 -6.44
N THR A 117 1.96 -22.41 -5.32
CA THR A 117 1.37 -21.51 -4.33
C THR A 117 1.81 -21.89 -2.93
N LYS A 118 1.85 -20.90 -2.03
CA LYS A 118 2.09 -21.14 -0.60
C LYS A 118 0.76 -21.27 0.10
N GLU A 119 0.54 -22.39 0.76
CA GLU A 119 -0.63 -22.63 1.60
C GLU A 119 -0.18 -22.73 3.06
N PHE A 120 -1.03 -22.27 3.97
CA PHE A 120 -0.81 -22.41 5.40
C PHE A 120 -1.58 -23.62 5.91
N VAL A 121 -0.88 -24.74 6.12
CA VAL A 121 -1.46 -26.03 6.49
C VAL A 121 -0.76 -26.52 7.75
N ASN A 122 -1.54 -26.91 8.77
CA ASN A 122 -1.02 -27.38 10.06
C ASN A 122 -0.01 -26.41 10.70
N GLU A 123 -0.31 -25.11 10.69
CA GLU A 123 0.53 -24.04 11.23
C GLU A 123 1.88 -23.81 10.51
N GLU A 124 2.08 -24.44 9.35
CA GLU A 124 3.29 -24.30 8.54
C GLU A 124 2.97 -23.82 7.12
N TRP A 125 3.87 -23.01 6.55
CA TRP A 125 3.80 -22.62 5.15
C TRP A 125 4.41 -23.72 4.27
N VAL A 126 3.60 -24.29 3.39
CA VAL A 126 4.02 -25.30 2.42
C VAL A 126 3.82 -24.80 1.00
N THR A 127 4.76 -25.10 0.10
CA THR A 127 4.58 -24.85 -1.34
C THR A 127 3.91 -26.06 -1.97
N ILE A 128 2.78 -25.86 -2.61
CA ILE A 128 2.04 -26.89 -3.35
C ILE A 128 1.67 -26.40 -4.75
N GLN A 129 1.23 -27.30 -5.63
CA GLN A 129 0.63 -26.91 -6.90
C GLN A 129 -0.84 -26.53 -6.71
N GLY A 130 -1.25 -25.41 -7.29
CA GLY A 130 -2.63 -24.94 -7.32
C GLY A 130 -3.12 -24.72 -8.75
N ASP A 131 -4.35 -25.13 -9.03
CA ASP A 131 -5.05 -24.79 -10.26
C ASP A 131 -5.76 -23.45 -10.10
N PHE A 132 -5.32 -22.43 -10.83
CA PHE A 132 -5.88 -21.08 -10.80
C PHE A 132 -6.64 -20.78 -12.08
N ARG A 133 -7.74 -20.04 -11.98
CA ARG A 133 -8.50 -19.58 -13.15
C ARG A 133 -7.66 -18.65 -14.00
N VAL A 134 -7.85 -18.76 -15.32
CA VAL A 134 -7.30 -17.84 -16.31
C VAL A 134 -8.45 -17.05 -16.92
N TYR A 135 -8.32 -15.73 -16.93
CA TYR A 135 -9.31 -14.82 -17.48
C TYR A 135 -8.80 -14.15 -18.75
N ASP A 136 -9.73 -13.68 -19.58
CA ASP A 136 -9.37 -12.91 -20.78
C ASP A 136 -9.11 -11.42 -20.45
N SER A 137 -9.61 -10.93 -19.31
CA SER A 137 -9.32 -9.58 -18.80
C SER A 137 -9.44 -9.49 -17.26
N TRP A 138 -8.91 -8.41 -16.68
CA TRP A 138 -9.05 -8.13 -15.26
C TRP A 138 -10.51 -7.92 -14.82
N GLU A 139 -11.34 -7.33 -15.69
CA GLU A 139 -12.78 -7.17 -15.43
C GLU A 139 -13.48 -8.52 -15.23
N GLN A 140 -13.18 -9.54 -16.05
CA GLN A 140 -13.74 -10.89 -15.83
C GLN A 140 -13.33 -11.51 -14.48
N SER A 141 -12.12 -11.17 -14.01
CA SER A 141 -11.68 -11.56 -12.67
C SER A 141 -12.45 -10.81 -11.58
N MET A 142 -12.78 -9.53 -11.78
CA MET A 142 -13.61 -8.72 -10.87
C MET A 142 -15.06 -9.19 -10.85
N ASP A 143 -15.62 -9.55 -12.00
CA ASP A 143 -16.93 -10.19 -12.11
C ASP A 143 -16.96 -11.47 -11.29
N SER A 144 -15.99 -12.36 -11.49
CA SER A 144 -15.92 -13.65 -10.77
C SER A 144 -15.75 -13.48 -9.26
N HIS A 145 -14.97 -12.49 -8.84
CA HIS A 145 -14.82 -12.12 -7.44
C HIS A 145 -16.13 -11.61 -6.84
N THR A 146 -16.83 -10.72 -7.55
CA THR A 146 -18.14 -10.22 -7.12
C THR A 146 -19.17 -11.34 -7.03
N GLN A 147 -19.17 -12.27 -7.98
CA GLN A 147 -20.07 -13.43 -7.97
C GLN A 147 -19.82 -14.37 -6.79
N LEU A 148 -18.61 -14.43 -6.23
CA LEU A 148 -18.38 -15.16 -4.98
C LEU A 148 -19.19 -14.56 -3.83
N PHE A 149 -19.25 -13.22 -3.75
CA PHE A 149 -20.03 -12.57 -2.70
C PHE A 149 -21.53 -12.74 -2.92
N VAL A 150 -21.98 -12.60 -4.17
CA VAL A 150 -23.40 -12.70 -4.54
C VAL A 150 -23.96 -14.09 -4.33
N ASN A 151 -23.20 -15.13 -4.70
CA ASN A 151 -23.68 -16.51 -4.67
C ASN A 151 -23.25 -17.27 -3.40
N GLY A 152 -22.30 -16.73 -2.64
CA GLY A 152 -21.66 -17.42 -1.55
C GLY A 152 -20.86 -18.65 -2.04
N VAL A 153 -20.89 -19.69 -1.23
CA VAL A 153 -20.25 -20.99 -1.53
C VAL A 153 -21.27 -22.11 -1.44
N ASP A 154 -21.00 -23.27 -2.05
CA ASP A 154 -21.97 -24.37 -2.17
C ASP A 154 -22.64 -24.79 -0.85
N TRP A 155 -21.88 -24.76 0.26
CA TRP A 155 -22.38 -25.14 1.59
C TRP A 155 -23.01 -23.98 2.37
N ASN A 156 -22.82 -22.73 1.92
CA ASN A 156 -23.42 -21.54 2.52
C ASN A 156 -23.56 -20.41 1.48
N PRO A 157 -24.69 -20.36 0.76
CA PRO A 157 -24.95 -19.31 -0.23
C PRO A 157 -25.04 -17.89 0.35
N ALA A 158 -25.27 -17.76 1.66
CA ALA A 158 -25.37 -16.46 2.35
C ALA A 158 -24.06 -16.06 3.06
N LEU A 159 -22.96 -16.79 2.86
CA LEU A 159 -21.70 -16.61 3.59
C LEU A 159 -21.20 -15.15 3.57
N TYR A 160 -21.35 -14.47 2.44
CA TYR A 160 -20.87 -13.11 2.21
C TYR A 160 -21.99 -12.05 2.16
N GLU A 161 -23.21 -12.38 2.58
CA GLU A 161 -24.35 -11.44 2.56
C GLU A 161 -24.02 -10.12 3.27
N LYS A 162 -23.35 -10.20 4.43
CA LYS A 162 -22.93 -9.03 5.20
C LYS A 162 -21.90 -8.15 4.49
N VAL A 163 -21.10 -8.70 3.58
CA VAL A 163 -20.15 -7.92 2.77
C VAL A 163 -20.92 -7.02 1.80
N ILE A 164 -21.98 -7.57 1.20
CA ILE A 164 -22.84 -6.84 0.24
C ILE A 164 -23.70 -5.79 0.95
N THR A 165 -24.24 -6.09 2.12
CA THR A 165 -25.14 -5.16 2.84
C THR A 165 -24.41 -4.13 3.69
N ALA A 166 -23.08 -4.20 3.79
CA ALA A 166 -22.29 -3.27 4.58
C ALA A 166 -22.45 -1.83 4.09
N THR A 167 -22.59 -0.89 5.01
CA THR A 167 -22.81 0.52 4.66
C THR A 167 -21.51 1.30 4.46
N ASN A 168 -20.39 0.71 4.85
CA ASN A 168 -19.06 1.28 4.71
C ASN A 168 -18.01 0.18 4.62
N TYR A 169 -16.83 0.55 4.13
CA TYR A 169 -15.74 -0.39 3.89
C TYR A 169 -15.20 -1.06 5.15
N ARG A 170 -15.33 -0.45 6.34
CA ARG A 170 -14.87 -1.08 7.60
C ARG A 170 -15.77 -2.24 7.98
N GLU A 171 -17.09 -2.06 7.85
CA GLU A 171 -18.07 -3.12 8.04
C GLU A 171 -17.87 -4.25 7.02
N ALA A 172 -17.66 -3.91 5.74
CA ALA A 172 -17.43 -4.90 4.70
C ALA A 172 -16.13 -5.69 4.92
N ALA A 173 -15.04 -5.01 5.29
CA ALA A 173 -13.76 -5.66 5.59
C ALA A 173 -13.86 -6.58 6.82
N GLN A 174 -14.57 -6.16 7.87
CA GLN A 174 -14.83 -7.03 9.01
C GLN A 174 -15.70 -8.23 8.63
N ALA A 175 -16.72 -8.03 7.79
CA ALA A 175 -17.57 -9.10 7.29
C ALA A 175 -16.77 -10.13 6.46
N LEU A 176 -15.76 -9.71 5.69
CA LEU A 176 -14.84 -10.60 4.99
C LEU A 176 -14.03 -11.47 5.97
N GLN A 177 -13.52 -10.88 7.05
CA GLN A 177 -12.79 -11.60 8.09
C GLN A 177 -13.69 -12.61 8.81
N ASP A 178 -14.90 -12.20 9.20
CA ASP A 178 -15.87 -13.03 9.90
C ASP A 178 -16.36 -14.19 9.03
N ALA A 179 -16.47 -13.97 7.71
CA ALA A 179 -16.82 -14.98 6.72
C ALA A 179 -15.65 -15.95 6.39
N GLY A 180 -14.46 -15.71 6.93
CA GLY A 180 -13.28 -16.55 6.69
C GLY A 180 -12.72 -16.44 5.27
N TYR A 181 -12.83 -15.26 4.63
CA TYR A 181 -12.30 -15.04 3.28
C TYR A 181 -10.80 -15.34 3.20
N ALA A 182 -10.04 -14.96 4.23
CA ALA A 182 -8.62 -15.26 4.37
C ALA A 182 -8.35 -15.86 5.76
N THR A 183 -7.33 -16.72 5.85
CA THR A 183 -6.86 -17.31 7.11
C THR A 183 -6.04 -16.33 7.96
N ASP A 184 -5.62 -15.21 7.37
CA ASP A 184 -4.91 -14.15 8.06
C ASP A 184 -5.82 -13.45 9.10
N PRO A 185 -5.47 -13.44 10.40
CA PRO A 185 -6.27 -12.80 11.44
C PRO A 185 -6.28 -11.27 11.35
N SER A 186 -5.42 -10.68 10.51
CA SER A 186 -5.31 -9.23 10.28
C SER A 186 -5.88 -8.79 8.92
N TYR A 187 -6.58 -9.67 8.20
CA TYR A 187 -7.05 -9.41 6.84
C TYR A 187 -7.92 -8.16 6.74
N ALA A 188 -8.92 -8.01 7.62
CA ALA A 188 -9.77 -6.82 7.64
C ALA A 188 -8.95 -5.54 7.81
N GLN A 189 -7.97 -5.55 8.72
CA GLN A 189 -7.13 -4.39 8.99
C GLN A 189 -6.23 -4.05 7.79
N LYS A 190 -5.71 -5.05 7.07
CA LYS A 190 -4.91 -4.84 5.86
C LYS A 190 -5.73 -4.16 4.76
N ILE A 191 -6.95 -4.64 4.51
CA ILE A 191 -7.85 -4.04 3.52
C ILE A 191 -8.21 -2.61 3.91
N ILE A 192 -8.59 -2.38 5.17
CA ILE A 192 -8.88 -1.04 5.69
C ILE A 192 -7.68 -0.11 5.49
N GLN A 193 -6.46 -0.57 5.79
CA GLN A 193 -5.25 0.23 5.64
C GLN A 193 -4.97 0.58 4.18
N VAL A 194 -5.14 -0.37 3.24
CA VAL A 194 -5.03 -0.09 1.80
C VAL A 194 -6.05 0.95 1.38
N ILE A 195 -7.32 0.79 1.77
CA ILE A 195 -8.39 1.74 1.43
C ILE A 195 -8.07 3.14 1.94
N GLU A 196 -7.62 3.27 3.20
CA GLU A 196 -7.25 4.56 3.79
C GLU A 196 -6.01 5.19 3.15
N THR A 197 -5.00 4.38 2.85
CA THR A 197 -3.73 4.87 2.27
C THR A 197 -3.93 5.46 0.88
N TYR A 198 -4.84 4.88 0.09
CA TYR A 198 -5.12 5.31 -1.28
C TYR A 198 -6.48 6.00 -1.44
N HIS A 199 -7.13 6.34 -0.33
CA HIS A 199 -8.43 7.03 -0.29
C HIS A 199 -9.48 6.38 -1.20
N LEU A 200 -9.56 5.04 -1.18
CA LEU A 200 -10.42 4.30 -2.12
C LEU A 200 -11.91 4.44 -1.80
N ASP A 201 -12.25 4.89 -0.59
CA ASP A 201 -13.62 5.19 -0.17
C ASP A 201 -14.27 6.31 -1.01
N GLN A 202 -13.47 7.14 -1.69
CA GLN A 202 -13.98 8.12 -2.66
C GLN A 202 -14.73 7.48 -3.84
N TYR A 203 -14.51 6.19 -4.10
CA TYR A 203 -15.17 5.47 -5.19
C TYR A 203 -16.50 4.84 -4.77
N ASP A 204 -16.87 4.85 -3.49
CA ASP A 204 -18.09 4.21 -2.96
C ASP A 204 -19.38 5.02 -3.19
N GLN A 205 -19.29 6.18 -3.85
CA GLN A 205 -20.39 7.12 -4.12
C GLN A 205 -21.09 6.87 -5.46
#